data_AF-A0A139CM93-F1
#
_entry.id   AF-A0A139CM93-F1
#
_cell.length_a   1.000
_cell.length_b   1.000
_cell.length_c   1.000
_cell.angle_alpha   90.00
_cell.angle_beta   90.00
_cell.angle_gamma   90.00
#
_symmetry.space_group_name_H-M   'P 1'
#
loop_
_entity.id
_entity.type
_entity.pdbx_description
1 polymer ?
#
loop_
_entity_poly.entity_id
_entity_poly.type
_entity_poly.pdbx_seq_one_letter_code
_entity_poly.pdbx_strand_id
1 'polypeptide(L)' 'RETPAEDMFDIKSVDVEIPQKARIFNSVKCSKCGEMMAESRARVQNGEFVCIPCYEEYTRGW' A
#
# COMPACT_ATOMS: atom_id res chain seq x y z
N ARG A 1 25.62 23.95 -14.89
CA ARG A 1 25.81 24.50 -13.53
C ARG A 1 25.47 23.39 -12.57
N GLU A 2 26.45 22.87 -11.85
CA GLU A 2 26.18 22.06 -10.66
C GLU A 2 25.99 23.04 -9.50
N THR A 3 24.88 22.89 -8.79
CA THR A 3 24.64 23.60 -7.52
C THR A 3 24.83 22.56 -6.42
N PRO A 4 25.66 22.83 -5.40
CA PRO A 4 25.83 21.94 -4.25
C PRO A 4 24.48 21.59 -3.60
N ALA A 5 24.35 20.36 -3.10
CA ALA A 5 23.10 19.89 -2.49
C ALA A 5 22.79 20.66 -1.20
N GLU A 6 23.83 21.11 -0.49
CA GLU A 6 23.78 21.89 0.74
C GLU A 6 23.15 23.28 0.53
N ASP A 7 23.24 23.83 -0.69
CA ASP A 7 22.61 25.11 -1.04
C ASP A 7 21.09 24.95 -1.31
N MET A 8 20.62 23.71 -1.47
CA MET A 8 19.24 23.37 -1.82
C MET A 8 18.48 22.67 -0.68
N PHE A 9 19.19 21.99 0.23
CA PHE A 9 18.58 21.11 1.23
C PHE A 9 19.24 21.23 2.61
N ASP A 10 18.44 21.11 3.67
CA ASP A 10 18.92 20.93 5.04
C ASP A 10 19.33 19.47 5.29
N ILE A 11 20.63 19.22 5.41
CA ILE A 11 21.19 17.87 5.62
C ILE A 11 21.67 17.75 7.08
N LYS A 12 21.16 16.75 7.81
CA LYS A 12 21.50 16.50 9.21
C LYS A 12 21.69 15.00 9.45
N SER A 13 22.71 14.64 10.24
CA SER A 13 22.84 13.29 10.78
C SER A 13 21.84 13.10 11.93
N VAL A 14 21.11 11.99 11.91
CA VAL A 14 20.12 11.64 12.93
C VAL A 14 20.29 10.19 13.35
N ASP A 15 20.12 9.91 14.65
CA ASP A 15 20.01 8.56 15.16
C ASP A 15 18.55 8.13 15.09
N VAL A 16 18.24 7.16 14.23
CA VAL A 16 16.89 6.64 14.03
C VAL A 16 16.89 5.12 14.05
N GLU A 17 15.83 4.53 14.58
CA GLU A 17 15.58 3.12 14.40
C GLU A 17 15.17 2.86 12.96
N ILE A 18 15.95 2.04 12.26
CA ILE A 18 15.64 1.67 10.88
C ILE A 18 14.37 0.82 10.88
N PRO A 19 13.35 1.19 10.07
CA PRO A 19 12.12 0.41 10.01
C PRO A 19 12.41 -1.01 9.52
N GLN A 20 11.53 -1.94 9.90
CA GLN A 20 11.62 -3.33 9.42
C GLN A 20 11.53 -3.38 7.89
N LYS A 21 12.15 -4.41 7.30
CA LYS A 21 12.08 -4.66 5.86
C LYS A 21 10.63 -4.81 5.40
N ALA A 22 10.37 -4.43 4.15
CA ALA A 22 9.08 -4.65 3.53
C ALA A 22 8.69 -6.13 3.59
N ARG A 23 7.49 -6.42 4.11
CA ARG A 23 6.94 -7.77 4.17
C ARG A 23 6.48 -8.20 2.78
N ILE A 24 6.84 -9.42 2.39
CA ILE A 24 6.30 -10.06 1.18
C ILE A 24 5.00 -10.76 1.55
N PHE A 25 3.93 -10.36 0.87
CA PHE A 25 2.56 -10.84 1.08
C PHE A 25 2.23 -11.89 0.02
N ASN A 26 1.40 -12.87 0.37
CA ASN A 26 0.89 -13.82 -0.64
C ASN A 26 0.05 -13.10 -1.69
N SER A 27 0.04 -13.65 -2.90
CA SER A 27 -0.87 -13.22 -3.96
C SER A 27 -2.21 -13.93 -3.81
N VAL A 28 -3.29 -13.17 -3.77
CA VAL A 28 -4.67 -13.67 -3.80
C VAL A 28 -5.39 -13.16 -5.05
N LYS A 29 -6.35 -13.93 -5.54
CA LYS A 29 -7.15 -13.59 -6.71
C LYS A 29 -8.40 -12.82 -6.30
N CYS A 30 -8.70 -11.71 -6.96
CA CYS A 30 -9.98 -11.02 -6.81
C CYS A 30 -11.12 -11.89 -7.37
N SER A 31 -12.17 -12.15 -6.60
CA SER A 31 -13.31 -12.95 -7.05
C SER A 31 -14.15 -12.27 -8.15
N LYS A 32 -14.08 -10.94 -8.27
CA LYS A 32 -14.83 -10.17 -9.28
C LYS A 32 -14.09 -10.01 -10.62
N CYS A 33 -12.85 -9.51 -10.62
CA CYS A 33 -12.10 -9.24 -11.86
C CYS A 33 -11.10 -10.34 -12.24
N GLY A 34 -10.76 -11.25 -11.33
CA GLY A 34 -9.80 -12.33 -11.58
C GLY A 34 -8.32 -11.93 -11.56
N GLU A 35 -7.99 -10.64 -11.34
CA GLU A 35 -6.62 -10.18 -11.21
C GLU A 35 -5.99 -10.61 -9.87
N MET A 36 -4.67 -10.71 -9.85
CA MET A 36 -3.91 -11.03 -8.64
C MET A 36 -3.53 -9.75 -7.89
N MET A 37 -3.59 -9.82 -6.56
CA MET A 37 -3.19 -8.73 -5.67
C MET A 37 -2.50 -9.27 -4.43
N ALA A 38 -1.71 -8.43 -3.76
CA ALA A 38 -1.18 -8.76 -2.44
C ALA A 38 -2.32 -8.92 -1.42
N GLU A 39 -2.25 -9.94 -0.56
CA GLU A 39 -3.23 -10.19 0.51
C GLU A 39 -3.47 -8.97 1.41
N SER A 40 -2.43 -8.16 1.66
CA SER A 40 -2.54 -6.93 2.46
C SER A 40 -3.41 -5.84 1.82
N ARG A 41 -3.70 -5.96 0.51
CA ARG A 41 -4.58 -5.06 -0.24
C ARG A 41 -5.95 -5.66 -0.53
N ALA A 42 -6.21 -6.90 -0.10
CA ALA A 42 -7.51 -7.53 -0.27
C ALA A 42 -8.53 -6.97 0.73
N ARG A 43 -9.80 -6.86 0.30
CA ARG A 43 -10.96 -6.70 1.17
C ARG A 43 -11.75 -8.00 1.19
N VAL A 44 -12.46 -8.25 2.29
CA VAL A 44 -13.40 -9.38 2.38
C VAL A 44 -14.80 -8.84 2.12
N GLN A 45 -15.49 -9.39 1.12
CA GLN A 45 -16.89 -9.10 0.82
C GLN A 45 -17.61 -10.42 0.53
N ASN A 46 -18.69 -10.69 1.28
CA ASN A 46 -19.45 -11.96 1.17
C ASN A 46 -18.58 -13.23 1.36
N GLY A 47 -17.54 -13.15 2.21
CA GLY A 47 -16.62 -14.27 2.45
C GLY A 47 -15.54 -14.47 1.40
N GLU A 48 -15.50 -13.65 0.34
CA GLU A 48 -14.51 -13.74 -0.73
C GLU A 48 -13.52 -12.56 -0.69
N PHE A 49 -12.34 -12.77 -1.27
CA PHE A 49 -11.35 -11.71 -1.46
C PHE A 49 -11.67 -10.88 -2.71
N VAL A 50 -11.81 -9.56 -2.52
CA VAL A 50 -12.05 -8.58 -3.59
C VAL A 50 -11.00 -7.47 -3.54
N CYS A 51 -10.51 -7.02 -4.70
CA CYS A 51 -9.55 -5.92 -4.77
C CYS A 51 -10.20 -4.59 -4.42
N ILE A 52 -9.39 -3.62 -3.98
CA ILE A 52 -9.87 -2.28 -3.59
C ILE A 52 -10.78 -1.66 -4.66
N PRO A 53 -10.45 -1.71 -5.98
CA PRO A 53 -11.34 -1.17 -7.02
C PRO A 53 -12.67 -1.91 -7.17
N CYS A 54 -12.71 -3.22 -6.89
CA CYS A 54 -13.91 -4.05 -7.03
C CYS A 54 -14.75 -4.12 -5.75
N TYR A 55 -14.23 -3.61 -4.63
CA TYR A 55 -14.93 -3.57 -3.36
C TYR A 55 -16.10 -2.59 -3.45
N GLU A 56 -17.30 -3.07 -3.15
CA GLU A 56 -18.49 -2.21 -3.06
C GLU A 56 -18.70 -1.80 -1.61
N GLU A 57 -18.48 -0.53 -1.32
CA GLU A 57 -18.69 0.02 0.01
C GLU A 57 -20.18 -0.02 0.38
N TYR A 58 -20.48 -0.47 1.60
CA TYR A 58 -21.83 -0.43 2.12
C TYR A 58 -22.16 0.98 2.63
N THR A 59 -22.88 1.75 1.83
CA THR A 59 -23.17 3.17 2.09
C THR A 59 -24.59 3.45 2.60
N ARG A 60 -25.33 2.45 3.11
CA ARG A 60 -26.69 2.69 3.62
C ARG A 60 -26.66 3.47 4.93
N GLY A 61 -27.14 4.71 4.88
CA GLY A 61 -27.41 5.58 6.03
C GLY A 61 -26.69 6.92 5.96
N TRP A 62 -27.36 7.89 5.35
CA TRP A 62 -27.49 9.22 5.97
C TRP A 62 -28.89 9.27 6.57
#